data_AF-A0A845SAM6-F1
#
_entry.id   AF-A0A845SAM6-F1
#
_cell.length_a   1.000
_cell.length_b   1.000
_cell.length_c   1.000
_cell.angle_alpha   90.00
_cell.angle_beta   90.00
_cell.angle_gamma   90.00
#
_symmetry.space_group_name_H-M   'P 1'
#
loop_
_entity.id
_entity.type
_entity.pdbx_description
1 polymer ?
#
loop_
_entity_poly.entity_id
_entity_poly.type
_entity_poly.pdbx_seq_one_letter_code
_entity_poly.pdbx_strand_id
1 'polypeptide(L)' 'MNIHEHQAKELIKKFGAPVSKGVVIFNLNEIDEKIKQLNSKMYVVKAQIHAGGRGKAG' A
#
# COMPACT_ATOMS: atom_id res chain seq x y z
N MET A 1 9.10 17.22 -5.33
CA MET A 1 7.86 16.85 -4.62
C MET A 1 7.82 15.34 -4.53
N ASN A 2 7.66 14.77 -3.34
CA ASN A 2 7.61 13.32 -3.14
C ASN A 2 6.15 12.83 -3.10
N ILE A 3 5.93 11.56 -3.45
CA ILE A 3 4.63 10.88 -3.37
C ILE A 3 4.78 9.58 -2.56
N HIS A 4 3.67 9.11 -1.99
CA HIS A 4 3.63 7.86 -1.23
C HIS A 4 3.71 6.61 -2.14
N GLU A 5 4.05 5.46 -1.55
CA GLU A 5 4.16 4.19 -2.27
C GLU A 5 2.84 3.81 -2.97
N HIS A 6 1.69 3.99 -2.31
CA HIS A 6 0.40 3.66 -2.93
C HIS A 6 0.08 4.56 -4.15
N GLN A 7 0.39 5.87 -4.07
CA GLN A 7 0.20 6.81 -5.17
C GLN A 7 1.10 6.45 -6.37
N ALA A 8 2.37 6.15 -6.10
CA ALA A 8 3.31 5.71 -7.14
C ALA A 8 2.83 4.42 -7.81
N LYS A 9 2.35 3.45 -7.03
CA LYS A 9 1.80 2.19 -7.56
C LYS A 9 0.57 2.41 -8.44
N GLU A 10 -0.36 3.26 -8.03
CA GLU A 10 -1.53 3.60 -8.85
C GLU A 10 -1.13 4.26 -10.17
N LEU A 11 -0.17 5.19 -10.13
CA LEU A 11 0.31 5.88 -11.33
C LEU A 11 0.92 4.88 -12.33
N ILE A 12 1.90 4.10 -11.92
CA ILE A 12 2.60 3.18 -12.84
C ILE A 12 1.69 2.03 -13.30
N LYS A 13 0.72 1.61 -12.48
CA LYS A 13 -0.32 0.64 -12.88
C LYS A 13 -1.16 1.17 -14.04
N LYS A 14 -1.49 2.46 -14.07
CA LYS A 14 -2.23 3.08 -15.19
C LYS A 14 -1.45 2.99 -16.50
N PHE A 15 -0.12 2.90 -16.45
CA PHE A 15 0.75 2.72 -17.62
C PHE A 15 1.09 1.24 -17.90
N GLY A 16 0.38 0.29 -17.28
CA GLY A 16 0.53 -1.14 -17.55
C GLY A 16 1.70 -1.82 -16.84
N ALA A 17 2.44 -1.13 -15.98
CA ALA A 17 3.51 -1.75 -15.20
C ALA A 17 2.93 -2.69 -14.13
N PRO A 18 3.52 -3.88 -13.92
CA PRO A 18 3.08 -4.80 -12.87
C PRO A 18 3.36 -4.20 -11.49
N VAL A 19 2.34 -4.16 -10.63
CA VAL A 19 2.45 -3.74 -9.23
C VAL A 19 1.76 -4.74 -8.32
N SER A 20 2.26 -4.88 -7.09
CA SER A 20 1.58 -5.68 -6.07
C SER A 20 0.20 -5.08 -5.76
N LYS A 21 -0.82 -5.94 -5.67
CA LYS A 21 -2.15 -5.55 -5.17
C LYS A 21 -2.03 -5.06 -3.73
N GLY A 22 -2.68 -3.95 -3.42
CA GLY A 22 -2.66 -3.35 -2.11
C GLY A 22 -3.83 -2.39 -1.94
N VAL A 23 -4.18 -2.12 -0.69
CA VAL A 23 -5.19 -1.14 -0.28
C VAL A 23 -4.52 -0.17 0.69
N VAL A 24 -4.96 1.09 0.69
CA VAL A 24 -4.52 2.08 1.68
C VAL A 24 -5.61 2.23 2.75
N ILE A 25 -5.21 2.24 4.02
CA ILE A 25 -6.12 2.33 5.17
C ILE A 25 -5.81 3.66 5.86
N PHE A 26 -6.78 4.56 5.91
CA PHE A 26 -6.65 5.86 6.57
C PHE A 26 -7.21 5.84 7.99
N ASN A 27 -8.14 4.93 8.27
CA ASN A 27 -8.78 4.74 9.56
C ASN A 27 -8.86 3.24 9.90
N LEU A 28 -8.69 2.89 11.18
CA LEU A 28 -8.80 1.52 11.67
C LEU A 28 -10.16 0.86 11.37
N ASN A 29 -11.23 1.65 11.32
CA ASN A 29 -12.58 1.14 11.04
C ASN A 29 -12.74 0.58 9.61
N GLU A 30 -11.85 0.95 8.68
CA GLU A 30 -11.91 0.50 7.28
C GLU A 30 -11.12 -0.80 7.04
N ILE A 31 -10.43 -1.32 8.06
CA ILE A 31 -9.51 -2.47 7.93
C ILE A 31 -10.24 -3.69 7.40
N ASP A 32 -11.35 -4.08 8.04
CA ASP A 32 -12.06 -5.33 7.71
C ASP A 32 -12.61 -5.32 6.29
N GLU A 33 -13.11 -4.17 5.83
CA GLU A 33 -13.64 -4.02 4.49
C GLU A 33 -12.51 -4.08 3.45
N LYS A 34 -11.43 -3.33 3.66
CA LYS A 34 -10.34 -3.21 2.70
C LYS A 34 -9.48 -4.46 2.61
N ILE A 35 -9.23 -5.15 3.72
CA ILE A 35 -8.45 -6.40 3.71
C ILE A 35 -9.18 -7.50 2.94
N LYS A 36 -10.51 -7.59 3.05
CA LYS A 36 -11.31 -8.57 2.29
C LYS A 36 -11.12 -8.44 0.78
N GLN A 37 -10.87 -7.23 0.26
CA GLN A 37 -10.62 -7.00 -1.17
C GLN A 37 -9.33 -7.66 -1.68
N LEU A 38 -8.35 -7.90 -0.79
CA LEU A 38 -7.07 -8.51 -1.15
C LEU A 38 -7.13 -10.03 -1.19
N ASN A 39 -8.10 -10.66 -0.49
CA ASN A 39 -8.36 -12.10 -0.43
C ASN A 39 -7.08 -12.95 -0.40
N SER A 40 -6.20 -12.67 0.57
CA SER A 40 -4.90 -13.33 0.71
C SER A 40 -4.76 -14.00 2.08
N LYS A 41 -3.91 -15.04 2.15
CA LYS A 41 -3.56 -15.68 3.43
C LYS A 41 -2.49 -14.92 4.19
N MET A 42 -1.68 -14.11 3.51
CA MET A 42 -0.63 -13.29 4.11
C MET A 42 -0.66 -11.86 3.57
N TYR A 43 -0.29 -10.93 4.44
CA TYR A 43 -0.31 -9.50 4.18
C TYR A 43 1.01 -8.85 4.59
N VAL A 44 1.38 -7.79 3.88
CA VAL A 44 2.50 -6.92 4.25
C VAL A 44 1.94 -5.55 4.57
N VAL A 45 2.08 -5.13 5.83
CA VAL A 45 1.68 -3.80 6.29
C VAL A 45 2.88 -2.86 6.12
N LYS A 46 2.66 -1.69 5.52
CA LYS A 46 3.72 -0.71 5.29
C LYS A 46 3.26 0.70 5.63
N ALA A 47 3.98 1.35 6.54
CA ALA A 47 3.78 2.77 6.81
C ALA A 47 3.94 3.61 5.53
N GLN A 48 3.01 4.53 5.30
CA GLN A 48 3.04 5.45 4.15
C GLN A 48 3.71 6.76 4.58
N ILE A 49 5.02 6.87 4.34
CA ILE A 49 5.82 8.06 4.62
C ILE A 49 6.71 8.39 3.42
N HIS A 50 7.13 9.65 3.27
CA HIS A 50 8.06 10.08 2.22
C HIS A 50 9.53 9.78 2.56
N ALA A 51 9.80 8.57 3.07
CA ALA A 51 11.14 8.13 3.45
C ALA A 51 11.34 6.62 3.21
N GLY A 52 12.59 6.23 2.93
CA GLY A 52 13.05 4.84 2.87
C GLY A 52 13.28 4.23 4.25
N GLY A 53 13.88 3.03 4.31
CA GLY A 53 14.32 2.43 5.58
C GLY A 53 13.21 1.89 6.50
N ARG A 54 11.94 1.98 6.09
CA ARG A 54 10.75 1.61 6.89
C ARG A 54 10.87 0.25 7.58
N GLY A 55 11.20 -0.82 6.84
CA GLY A 55 11.30 -2.16 7.44
C GLY A 55 12.48 -2.38 8.39
N LYS A 56 13.47 -1.48 8.44
CA LYS A 56 14.50 -1.50 9.49
C LYS A 56 14.05 -0.75 10.74
N ALA A 57 13.13 0.19 10.60
CA ALA A 57 12.56 0.97 11.69
C ALA A 57 11.34 0.28 12.34
N GLY A 58 10.71 -0.67 11.64
CA GLY A 58 9.56 -1.45 12.12
C GLY A 58 8.97 -2.35 11.05
#